data_AF-A0A5P1EXZ9-F1
#
_entry.id   AF-A0A5P1EXZ9-F1
#
_cell.length_a   1.000
_cell.length_b   1.000
_cell.length_c   1.000
_cell.angle_alpha   90.00
_cell.angle_beta   90.00
_cell.angle_gamma   90.00
#
_symmetry.space_group_name_H-M   'P 1'
#
loop_
_entity.id
_entity.type
_entity.pdbx_description
1 polymer ?
#
loop_
_entity_poly.entity_id
_entity_poly.type
_entity_poly.pdbx_seq_one_letter_code
_entity_poly.pdbx_strand_id
1 'polypeptide(L)'
;MSALVAKMCWKIAVKKNQTVIWVKPLTNDCYMEREPGTQPPLCRPDDDPDAVWHVPMQACITPYSEQSHRAGGSGLAPWPARLTSPSPRLADLGYSYEMFDKDMEIWHHRVDSYRSLLTTKIEPNTLRNVMDMKANMGSFAAALMDMDVWVMNVVPEDGPNTLKIIYDRGLIGTIHDWCESFSTYPRTYDLLHAWTVFSDMERKGCSGEDLLFEMDRILRPTGFIIVRDKRTVIEFIKKYLKPLHWESVAIADAEPDND
;
A
#
# COMPACT_ATOMS: atom_id res chain seq x y z
N MET A 1 -23.82 -10.50 22.90
CA MET A 1 -22.60 -10.64 22.05
C MET A 1 -22.29 -12.09 21.69
N SER A 2 -22.24 -13.05 22.63
CA SER A 2 -21.82 -14.44 22.34
C SER A 2 -22.59 -15.15 21.22
N ALA A 3 -23.90 -14.91 21.09
CA ALA A 3 -24.72 -15.57 20.06
C ALA A 3 -24.42 -15.08 18.63
N LEU A 4 -24.06 -13.81 18.45
CA LEU A 4 -23.74 -13.25 17.12
C LEU A 4 -22.41 -13.79 16.61
N VAL A 5 -21.36 -13.73 17.44
CA VAL A 5 -20.03 -14.23 17.08
C VAL A 5 -20.02 -15.74 16.82
N ALA A 6 -20.86 -16.50 17.53
CA ALA A 6 -21.09 -17.92 17.23
C ALA A 6 -21.71 -18.13 15.84
N LYS A 7 -22.71 -17.33 15.46
CA LYS A 7 -23.30 -17.33 14.10
C LYS A 7 -22.34 -16.87 13.01
N MET A 8 -21.27 -16.16 13.38
CA MET A 8 -20.15 -15.78 12.50
C MET A 8 -19.03 -16.82 12.50
N CYS A 9 -19.22 -18.00 13.12
CA CYS A 9 -18.23 -19.06 13.24
C CYS A 9 -16.96 -18.70 14.04
N TRP A 10 -16.99 -17.64 14.85
CA TRP A 10 -15.83 -17.23 15.63
C TRP A 10 -15.73 -18.06 16.91
N LYS A 11 -14.50 -18.44 17.27
CA LYS A 11 -14.20 -19.19 18.49
C LYS A 11 -13.43 -18.31 19.47
N ILE A 12 -13.54 -18.58 20.77
CA ILE A 12 -12.72 -17.87 21.77
C ILE A 12 -11.30 -18.43 21.70
N ALA A 13 -10.33 -17.57 21.39
CA ALA A 13 -8.92 -17.92 21.45
C ALA A 13 -8.38 -17.77 22.88
N VAL A 14 -8.67 -16.64 23.52
CA VAL A 14 -8.26 -16.33 24.90
C VAL A 14 -9.33 -15.49 25.58
N LYS A 15 -9.56 -15.74 26.87
CA LYS A 15 -10.39 -14.89 27.73
C LYS A 15 -9.64 -14.63 29.03
N LYS A 16 -9.40 -13.35 29.34
CA LYS A 16 -8.76 -12.92 30.60
C LYS A 16 -9.49 -11.69 31.14
N ASN A 17 -10.02 -11.80 32.35
CA ASN A 17 -10.85 -10.76 32.98
C ASN A 17 -12.01 -10.34 32.03
N GLN A 18 -12.01 -9.07 31.62
CA GLN A 18 -13.00 -8.48 30.71
C GLN A 18 -12.56 -8.50 29.23
N THR A 19 -11.36 -8.99 28.92
CA THR A 19 -10.84 -9.06 27.54
C THR A 19 -11.08 -10.44 26.95
N VAL A 20 -11.70 -10.48 25.77
CA VAL A 20 -11.91 -11.70 24.98
C VAL A 20 -11.31 -11.52 23.59
N ILE A 21 -10.42 -12.43 23.21
CA ILE A 21 -9.86 -12.51 21.86
C ILE A 21 -10.60 -13.62 21.12
N TRP A 22 -11.15 -13.28 19.96
CA TRP A 22 -11.87 -14.20 19.09
C TRP A 22 -11.00 -14.54 17.87
N VAL A 23 -11.12 -15.77 17.38
CA VAL A 23 -10.46 -16.24 16.17
C VAL A 23 -11.51 -16.60 15.11
N LYS A 24 -11.27 -16.13 13.89
CA LYS A 24 -12.07 -16.48 12.69
C LYS A 24 -11.79 -17.93 12.28
N PRO A 25 -12.73 -18.62 11.61
CA PRO A 25 -12.42 -19.93 11.02
C PRO A 25 -11.33 -19.78 9.96
N LEU A 26 -10.54 -20.84 9.73
CA LEU A 26 -9.47 -20.83 8.73
C LEU A 26 -9.94 -21.32 7.36
N THR A 27 -11.15 -21.86 7.29
CA THR A 27 -11.77 -22.47 6.12
C THR A 27 -13.24 -22.04 6.01
N ASN A 28 -13.84 -22.24 4.85
CA ASN A 28 -15.28 -21.99 4.63
C ASN A 28 -16.20 -23.06 5.24
N ASP A 29 -15.67 -24.15 5.82
CA ASP A 29 -16.48 -25.31 6.27
C ASP A 29 -17.62 -24.88 7.18
N CYS A 30 -17.31 -24.12 8.24
CA CYS A 30 -18.32 -23.64 9.17
C CYS A 30 -19.32 -22.69 8.49
N TYR A 31 -18.89 -21.93 7.48
CA TYR A 31 -19.79 -21.02 6.75
C TYR A 31 -20.79 -21.79 5.88
N MET A 32 -20.38 -22.92 5.30
CA MET A 32 -21.22 -23.79 4.47
C MET A 32 -22.24 -24.60 5.28
N GLU A 33 -21.95 -24.88 6.55
CA GLU A 33 -22.84 -25.61 7.48
C GLU A 33 -23.91 -24.72 8.13
N ARG A 34 -23.97 -23.42 7.80
CA ARG A 34 -24.90 -22.48 8.45
C ARG A 34 -26.33 -22.71 7.97
N GLU A 35 -27.26 -22.71 8.92
CA GLU A 35 -28.69 -22.78 8.63
C GLU A 35 -29.13 -21.63 7.69
N PRO A 36 -30.01 -21.90 6.70
CA PRO A 36 -30.56 -20.87 5.82
C PRO A 36 -31.19 -19.71 6.60
N GLY A 37 -30.91 -18.48 6.18
CA GLY A 37 -31.42 -17.27 6.86
C GLY A 37 -30.61 -16.83 8.10
N THR A 38 -29.50 -17.50 8.43
CA THR A 38 -28.59 -17.07 9.49
C THR A 38 -28.04 -15.66 9.21
N GLN A 39 -28.12 -14.79 10.22
CA GLN A 39 -27.58 -13.43 10.18
C GLN A 39 -26.21 -13.35 10.87
N PRO A 40 -25.22 -12.63 10.30
CA PRO A 40 -25.24 -11.96 9.00
C PRO A 40 -25.12 -12.97 7.82
N PRO A 41 -25.73 -12.71 6.64
CA PRO A 41 -25.62 -13.61 5.48
C PRO A 41 -24.18 -13.69 4.96
N LEU A 42 -23.91 -14.63 4.06
CA LEU A 42 -22.69 -14.56 3.24
C LEU A 42 -22.83 -13.46 2.19
N CYS A 43 -21.73 -12.80 1.86
CA CYS A 43 -21.71 -11.84 0.76
C CYS A 43 -21.99 -12.55 -0.57
N ARG A 44 -22.46 -11.79 -1.58
CA ARG A 44 -22.76 -12.38 -2.87
C ARG A 44 -21.47 -12.83 -3.56
N PRO A 45 -21.51 -13.87 -4.40
CA PRO A 45 -20.31 -14.35 -5.10
C PRO A 45 -19.70 -13.31 -6.06
N ASP A 46 -20.50 -12.35 -6.53
CA ASP A 46 -20.10 -11.24 -7.39
C ASP A 46 -19.62 -9.99 -6.63
N ASP A 47 -19.76 -9.96 -5.30
CA ASP A 47 -19.21 -8.87 -4.48
C ASP A 47 -17.68 -8.99 -4.45
N ASP A 48 -16.97 -7.96 -4.89
CA ASP A 48 -15.51 -7.87 -4.74
C ASP A 48 -15.17 -7.50 -3.28
N PRO A 49 -14.57 -8.41 -2.49
CA PRO A 49 -14.23 -8.11 -1.10
C PRO A 49 -13.06 -7.14 -0.94
N ASP A 50 -12.30 -6.92 -2.01
CA ASP A 50 -11.16 -6.02 -2.00
C ASP A 50 -11.58 -4.60 -2.47
N ALA A 51 -12.81 -4.40 -2.94
CA ALA A 51 -13.30 -3.08 -3.35
C ALA A 51 -13.55 -2.18 -2.14
N VAL A 52 -12.77 -1.10 -2.01
CA VAL A 52 -12.77 -0.24 -0.81
C VAL A 52 -13.12 1.23 -1.06
N TRP A 53 -13.05 1.72 -2.30
CA TRP A 53 -13.27 3.15 -2.59
C TRP A 53 -14.70 3.38 -3.08
N HIS A 54 -15.43 4.31 -2.43
CA HIS A 54 -16.86 4.58 -2.68
C HIS A 54 -17.79 3.34 -2.65
N VAL A 55 -17.38 2.25 -1.99
CA VAL A 55 -18.21 1.05 -1.81
C VAL A 55 -18.90 1.09 -0.43
N PRO A 56 -20.25 1.06 -0.37
CA PRO A 56 -20.96 0.97 0.90
C PRO A 56 -20.64 -0.34 1.62
N MET A 57 -20.34 -0.25 2.92
CA MET A 57 -20.15 -1.45 3.75
C MET A 57 -21.44 -2.27 3.79
N GLN A 58 -21.32 -3.58 3.56
CA GLN A 58 -22.42 -4.52 3.66
C GLN A 58 -22.30 -5.35 4.94
N ALA A 59 -23.43 -5.66 5.58
CA ALA A 59 -23.49 -6.49 6.77
C ALA A 59 -23.49 -7.99 6.41
N CYS A 60 -22.45 -8.47 5.73
CA CYS A 60 -22.29 -9.85 5.27
C CYS A 60 -20.90 -10.42 5.63
N ILE A 61 -20.74 -11.74 5.51
CA ILE A 61 -19.45 -12.42 5.68
C ILE A 61 -18.92 -12.83 4.32
N THR A 62 -17.74 -12.32 3.95
CA THR A 62 -17.03 -12.76 2.76
C THR A 62 -16.45 -14.15 2.95
N PRO A 63 -16.78 -15.13 2.08
CA PRO A 63 -16.11 -16.42 2.06
C PRO A 63 -14.63 -16.29 1.67
N TYR A 64 -13.79 -17.21 2.14
CA TYR A 64 -12.42 -17.34 1.69
C TYR A 64 -12.36 -17.79 0.21
N SER A 65 -11.34 -17.33 -0.52
CA SER A 65 -11.07 -17.85 -1.87
C SER A 65 -10.76 -19.35 -1.83
N GLU A 66 -10.96 -20.06 -2.94
CA GLU A 66 -10.65 -21.50 -3.06
C GLU A 66 -9.20 -21.84 -2.69
N GLN A 67 -8.27 -20.93 -2.97
CA GLN A 67 -6.87 -21.09 -2.56
C GLN A 67 -6.71 -20.99 -1.04
N SER A 68 -7.25 -19.94 -0.44
CA SER A 68 -7.16 -19.71 1.02
C SER A 68 -7.88 -20.81 1.80
N HIS A 69 -9.03 -21.26 1.29
CA HIS A 69 -9.80 -22.37 1.84
C HIS A 69 -8.98 -23.67 1.86
N ARG A 70 -8.35 -24.04 0.74
CA ARG A 70 -7.48 -25.23 0.66
C ARG A 70 -6.24 -25.13 1.53
N ALA A 71 -5.67 -23.93 1.67
CA ALA A 71 -4.48 -23.72 2.51
C ALA A 71 -4.78 -23.81 4.02
N GLY A 72 -6.05 -23.70 4.45
CA GLY A 72 -6.42 -23.70 5.87
C GLY A 72 -5.79 -22.52 6.62
N GLY A 73 -5.67 -21.37 5.95
CA GLY A 73 -4.95 -20.21 6.45
C GLY A 73 -4.51 -19.30 5.30
N SER A 74 -3.65 -18.33 5.59
CA SER A 74 -3.17 -17.38 4.57
C SER A 74 -2.16 -17.97 3.60
N GLY A 75 -1.49 -19.08 3.95
CA GLY A 75 -0.39 -19.65 3.16
C GLY A 75 0.85 -18.75 3.06
N LEU A 76 0.90 -17.67 3.85
CA LEU A 76 1.98 -16.69 3.84
C LEU A 76 3.21 -17.20 4.58
N ALA A 77 4.39 -16.80 4.09
CA ALA A 77 5.64 -16.99 4.81
C ALA A 77 5.60 -16.27 6.19
N PRO A 78 6.37 -16.73 7.18
CA PRO A 78 6.51 -15.99 8.44
C PRO A 78 7.28 -14.68 8.24
N TRP A 79 7.09 -13.72 9.14
CA TRP A 79 7.99 -12.57 9.23
C TRP A 79 9.39 -13.00 9.70
N PRO A 80 10.49 -12.45 9.15
CA PRO A 80 10.56 -11.38 8.13
C PRO A 80 10.51 -11.86 6.67
N ALA A 81 10.58 -13.17 6.41
CA ALA A 81 10.67 -13.72 5.05
C ALA A 81 9.53 -13.31 4.11
N ARG A 82 8.31 -13.10 4.65
CA ARG A 82 7.17 -12.61 3.84
C ARG A 82 7.40 -11.27 3.14
N LEU A 83 8.33 -10.44 3.61
CA LEU A 83 8.59 -9.15 2.97
C LEU A 83 9.10 -9.33 1.53
N THR A 84 9.89 -10.37 1.27
CA THR A 84 10.51 -10.66 -0.02
C THR A 84 9.97 -11.92 -0.69
N SER A 85 9.09 -12.67 -0.02
CA SER A 85 8.45 -13.85 -0.61
C SER A 85 7.22 -13.45 -1.43
N PRO A 86 7.01 -14.03 -2.62
CA PRO A 86 5.82 -13.77 -3.42
C PRO A 86 4.55 -14.22 -2.69
N SER A 87 3.49 -13.40 -2.72
CA SER A 87 2.19 -13.78 -2.14
C SER A 87 1.55 -14.92 -2.94
N PRO A 88 0.93 -15.90 -2.28
CA PRO A 88 0.12 -16.91 -2.95
C PRO A 88 -0.99 -16.32 -3.82
N ARG A 89 -1.48 -15.12 -3.48
CA ARG A 89 -2.60 -14.43 -4.16
C ARG A 89 -2.19 -13.55 -5.34
N LEU A 90 -0.93 -13.63 -5.79
CA LEU A 90 -0.47 -12.89 -6.97
C LEU A 90 -1.27 -13.24 -8.23
N ALA A 91 -1.56 -14.54 -8.42
CA ALA A 91 -2.32 -15.04 -9.56
C ALA A 91 -3.77 -14.50 -9.58
N ASP A 92 -4.39 -14.31 -8.42
CA ASP A 92 -5.73 -13.72 -8.29
C ASP A 92 -5.78 -12.27 -8.79
N LEU A 93 -4.62 -11.61 -8.88
CA LEU A 93 -4.45 -10.25 -9.39
C LEU A 93 -3.84 -10.20 -10.81
N GLY A 94 -3.65 -11.36 -11.45
CA GLY A 94 -3.05 -11.45 -12.77
C GLY A 94 -1.53 -11.23 -12.79
N TYR A 95 -0.85 -11.35 -11.64
CA TYR A 95 0.61 -11.23 -11.56
C TYR A 95 1.27 -12.60 -11.49
N SER A 96 2.39 -12.76 -12.21
CA SER A 96 3.27 -13.92 -12.09
C SER A 96 4.33 -13.70 -11.00
N TYR A 97 4.96 -14.77 -10.53
CA TYR A 97 6.10 -14.66 -9.62
C TYR A 97 7.30 -13.97 -10.27
N GLU A 98 7.53 -14.19 -11.56
CA GLU A 98 8.58 -13.50 -12.33
C GLU A 98 8.36 -11.99 -12.38
N MET A 99 7.12 -11.53 -12.54
CA MET A 99 6.80 -10.10 -12.50
C MET A 99 7.08 -9.49 -11.12
N PHE A 100 6.79 -10.23 -10.04
CA PHE A 100 7.09 -9.81 -8.67
C PHE A 100 8.59 -9.70 -8.42
N ASP A 101 9.36 -10.71 -8.86
CA ASP A 101 10.82 -10.73 -8.69
C ASP A 101 11.49 -9.59 -9.49
N LYS A 102 11.04 -9.36 -10.74
CA LYS A 102 11.52 -8.23 -11.56
C LYS A 102 11.21 -6.88 -10.92
N ASP A 103 10.00 -6.68 -10.38
CA ASP A 103 9.63 -5.45 -9.67
C ASP A 103 10.52 -5.23 -8.43
N MET A 104 10.80 -6.28 -7.66
CA MET A 104 11.72 -6.24 -6.53
C MET A 104 13.14 -5.82 -6.92
N GLU A 105 13.71 -6.44 -7.95
CA GLU A 105 15.06 -6.13 -8.44
C GLU A 105 15.16 -4.67 -8.90
N ILE A 106 14.17 -4.20 -9.68
CA ILE A 106 14.11 -2.80 -10.14
C ILE A 106 14.08 -1.83 -8.96
N TRP A 107 13.27 -2.10 -7.93
CA TRP A 107 13.16 -1.21 -6.78
C TRP A 107 14.39 -1.23 -5.89
N HIS A 108 15.06 -2.37 -5.73
CA HIS A 108 16.34 -2.45 -5.05
C HIS A 108 17.38 -1.52 -5.73
N HIS A 109 17.55 -1.63 -7.04
CA HIS A 109 18.47 -0.77 -7.79
C HIS A 109 18.11 0.71 -7.70
N ARG A 110 16.82 1.05 -7.80
CA ARG A 110 16.36 2.45 -7.69
C ARG A 110 16.62 3.04 -6.31
N VAL A 111 16.35 2.28 -5.25
CA VAL A 111 16.61 2.73 -3.87
C VAL A 111 18.10 2.92 -3.64
N ASP A 112 18.95 2.04 -4.15
CA ASP A 112 20.41 2.20 -4.09
C ASP A 112 20.87 3.48 -4.81
N SER A 113 20.32 3.74 -6.00
CA SER A 113 20.58 4.98 -6.74
C SER A 113 20.12 6.23 -5.96
N TYR A 114 18.91 6.22 -5.37
CA TYR A 114 18.44 7.31 -4.51
C TYR A 114 19.33 7.52 -3.30
N ARG A 115 19.73 6.43 -2.64
CA ARG A 115 20.64 6.47 -1.50
C ARG A 115 21.96 7.11 -1.89
N SER A 116 22.54 6.77 -3.04
CA SER A 116 23.80 7.36 -3.49
C SER A 116 23.70 8.88 -3.67
N LEU A 117 22.59 9.38 -4.21
CA LEU A 117 22.33 10.80 -4.41
C LEU A 117 22.09 11.53 -3.09
N LEU A 118 21.36 10.90 -2.17
CA LEU A 118 20.93 11.52 -0.91
C LEU A 118 21.97 11.41 0.21
N THR A 119 22.84 10.41 0.22
CA THR A 119 23.81 10.18 1.32
C THR A 119 24.77 11.36 1.52
N THR A 120 25.03 12.15 0.47
CA THR A 120 25.88 13.36 0.58
C THR A 120 25.13 14.59 1.10
N LYS A 121 23.80 14.52 1.19
CA LYS A 121 22.90 15.66 1.46
C LYS A 121 22.01 15.45 2.68
N ILE A 122 21.81 14.20 3.07
CA ILE A 122 20.95 13.77 4.17
C ILE A 122 21.83 13.18 5.25
N GLU A 123 21.78 13.74 6.46
CA GLU A 123 22.46 13.12 7.60
C GLU A 123 21.82 11.75 7.93
N PRO A 124 22.63 10.75 8.34
CA PRO A 124 22.10 9.47 8.78
C PRO A 124 21.01 9.63 9.85
N ASN A 125 19.97 8.80 9.80
CA ASN A 125 18.86 8.75 10.77
C ASN A 125 17.94 9.99 10.83
N THR A 126 17.98 10.85 9.81
CA THR A 126 17.04 11.99 9.69
C THR A 126 15.68 11.57 9.16
N LEU A 127 15.64 10.58 8.26
CA LEU A 127 14.39 10.02 7.73
C LEU A 127 13.86 8.95 8.66
N ARG A 128 12.58 9.03 9.02
CA ARG A 128 11.88 7.98 9.80
C ARG A 128 10.52 7.64 9.21
N ASN A 129 9.76 8.63 8.78
CA ASN A 129 8.43 8.45 8.21
C ASN A 129 8.47 8.69 6.71
N VAL A 130 8.35 7.62 5.93
CA VAL A 130 8.35 7.67 4.47
C VAL A 130 6.93 7.40 3.98
N MET A 131 6.51 8.09 2.93
CA MET A 131 5.30 7.76 2.17
C MET A 131 5.69 7.39 0.75
N ASP A 132 5.32 6.18 0.34
CA ASP A 132 5.32 5.79 -1.05
C ASP A 132 3.94 6.08 -1.64
N MET A 133 3.86 7.13 -2.45
CA MET A 133 2.58 7.64 -2.95
C MET A 133 1.96 6.73 -4.03
N LYS A 134 2.74 5.78 -4.58
CA LYS A 134 2.26 4.77 -5.54
C LYS A 134 3.05 3.48 -5.36
N ALA A 135 2.65 2.70 -4.36
CA ALA A 135 3.42 1.56 -3.89
C ALA A 135 3.38 0.32 -4.78
N ASN A 136 2.41 0.21 -5.70
CA ASN A 136 2.20 -1.01 -6.50
C ASN A 136 2.23 -2.25 -5.57
N MET A 137 3.23 -3.13 -5.69
CA MET A 137 3.38 -4.32 -4.84
C MET A 137 4.11 -4.10 -3.51
N GLY A 138 4.56 -2.88 -3.21
CA GLY A 138 5.27 -2.52 -1.96
C GLY A 138 6.77 -2.77 -2.01
N SER A 139 7.34 -2.93 -3.20
CA SER A 139 8.75 -3.30 -3.39
C SER A 139 9.71 -2.16 -3.06
N PHE A 140 9.31 -0.90 -3.24
CA PHE A 140 10.06 0.25 -2.73
C PHE A 140 10.22 0.17 -1.20
N ALA A 141 9.14 -0.09 -0.47
CA ALA A 141 9.20 -0.25 0.98
C ALA A 141 10.05 -1.45 1.40
N ALA A 142 9.98 -2.57 0.65
CA ALA A 142 10.80 -3.74 0.91
C ALA A 142 12.30 -3.46 0.68
N ALA A 143 12.65 -2.68 -0.34
CA ALA A 143 14.01 -2.26 -0.60
C ALA A 143 14.58 -1.32 0.48
N LEU A 144 13.73 -0.71 1.29
CA LEU A 144 14.11 0.11 2.45
C LEU A 144 14.24 -0.68 3.76
N MET A 145 14.14 -2.02 3.75
CA MET A 145 14.15 -2.86 4.96
C MET A 145 15.37 -2.63 5.87
N ASP A 146 16.54 -2.37 5.28
CA ASP A 146 17.79 -2.16 6.03
C ASP A 146 17.89 -0.74 6.61
N MET A 147 16.90 0.12 6.35
CA MET A 147 16.79 1.46 6.91
C MET A 147 15.78 1.44 8.07
N ASP A 148 16.10 2.16 9.15
CA ASP A 148 15.20 2.31 10.31
C ASP A 148 14.08 3.32 9.99
N VAL A 149 13.26 2.98 9.00
CA VAL A 149 12.17 3.80 8.48
C VAL A 149 10.86 3.03 8.45
N TRP A 150 9.77 3.76 8.67
CA TRP A 150 8.41 3.30 8.49
C TRP A 150 7.87 3.85 7.17
N VAL A 151 7.34 2.96 6.32
CA VAL A 151 6.80 3.34 5.00
C VAL A 151 5.29 3.18 4.97
N MET A 152 4.57 4.28 4.74
CA MET A 152 3.15 4.27 4.36
C MET A 152 3.05 4.00 2.87
N ASN A 153 2.50 2.84 2.49
CA ASN A 153 2.31 2.44 1.10
C ASN A 153 0.94 2.86 0.60
N VAL A 154 0.87 3.76 -0.38
CA VAL A 154 -0.39 4.20 -0.97
C VAL A 154 -0.60 3.51 -2.31
N VAL A 155 -1.72 2.81 -2.47
CA VAL A 155 -2.16 2.21 -3.72
C VAL A 155 -3.23 3.13 -4.34
N PRO A 156 -2.99 3.72 -5.53
CA PRO A 156 -4.00 4.54 -6.18
C PRO A 156 -5.28 3.74 -6.44
N GLU A 157 -6.43 4.36 -6.19
CA GLU A 157 -7.75 3.73 -6.38
C GLU A 157 -7.99 3.25 -7.81
N ASP A 158 -7.50 3.98 -8.81
CA ASP A 158 -7.77 3.73 -10.22
C ASP A 158 -6.81 2.71 -10.85
N GLY A 159 -5.88 2.18 -10.05
CA GLY A 159 -4.90 1.20 -10.45
C GLY A 159 -5.28 -0.23 -10.08
N PRO A 160 -4.39 -1.20 -10.37
CA PRO A 160 -4.54 -2.56 -9.87
C PRO A 160 -4.59 -2.56 -8.33
N ASN A 161 -5.60 -3.23 -7.77
CA ASN A 161 -5.81 -3.33 -6.33
C ASN A 161 -4.79 -4.28 -5.67
N THR A 162 -3.59 -3.75 -5.51
CA THR A 162 -2.41 -4.43 -4.99
C THR A 162 -2.27 -4.32 -3.48
N LEU A 163 -3.21 -3.65 -2.80
CA LEU A 163 -3.19 -3.42 -1.35
C LEU A 163 -3.12 -4.73 -0.56
N LYS A 164 -3.77 -5.80 -1.03
CA LYS A 164 -3.65 -7.11 -0.38
C LYS A 164 -2.24 -7.71 -0.45
N ILE A 165 -1.48 -7.43 -1.50
CA ILE A 165 -0.07 -7.85 -1.61
C ILE A 165 0.76 -7.08 -0.57
N ILE A 166 0.52 -5.78 -0.39
CA ILE A 166 1.15 -4.97 0.66
C ILE A 166 0.95 -5.64 2.03
N TYR A 167 -0.29 -6.01 2.36
CA TYR A 167 -0.61 -6.66 3.63
C TYR A 167 -0.03 -8.08 3.77
N ASP A 168 -0.02 -8.86 2.68
CA ASP A 168 0.58 -10.20 2.66
C ASP A 168 2.08 -10.19 2.96
N ARG A 169 2.76 -9.12 2.53
CA ARG A 169 4.17 -8.85 2.84
C ARG A 169 4.38 -8.34 4.26
N GLY A 170 3.31 -8.07 5.00
CA GLY A 170 3.33 -7.48 6.34
C GLY A 170 3.68 -6.00 6.37
N LEU A 171 3.54 -5.32 5.23
CA LEU A 171 3.65 -3.87 5.14
C LEU A 171 2.31 -3.23 5.51
N ILE A 172 2.36 -1.94 5.81
CA ILE A 172 1.17 -1.12 6.06
C ILE A 172 0.89 -0.26 4.83
N GLY A 173 -0.39 -0.06 4.53
CA GLY A 173 -0.78 0.72 3.38
C GLY A 173 -2.27 1.05 3.36
N THR A 174 -2.64 1.91 2.42
CA THR A 174 -4.00 2.39 2.19
C THR A 174 -4.26 2.54 0.70
N ILE A 175 -5.54 2.56 0.33
CA ILE A 175 -5.97 3.08 -0.98
C ILE A 175 -6.26 4.58 -0.86
N HIS A 176 -5.98 5.33 -1.91
CA HIS A 176 -6.25 6.77 -1.98
C HIS A 176 -6.45 7.24 -3.42
N ASP A 177 -7.30 8.25 -3.62
CA ASP A 177 -7.34 9.02 -4.87
C ASP A 177 -6.60 10.35 -4.71
N TRP A 178 -5.50 10.52 -5.45
CA TRP A 178 -4.66 11.73 -5.38
C TRP A 178 -5.31 12.98 -5.97
N CYS A 179 -6.48 12.87 -6.59
CA CYS A 179 -7.33 14.03 -6.91
C CYS A 179 -7.97 14.64 -5.64
N GLU A 180 -7.93 13.95 -4.51
CA GLU A 180 -8.40 14.40 -3.21
C GLU A 180 -7.26 14.55 -2.20
N SER A 181 -7.49 15.35 -1.15
CA SER A 181 -6.55 15.49 -0.04
C SER A 181 -6.41 14.20 0.76
N PHE A 182 -5.18 13.82 1.11
CA PHE A 182 -4.89 12.62 1.88
C PHE A 182 -5.28 12.81 3.35
N SER A 183 -5.99 11.84 3.92
CA SER A 183 -6.46 11.89 5.31
C SER A 183 -5.32 11.65 6.31
N THR A 184 -4.50 12.69 6.52
CA THR A 184 -3.39 12.69 7.48
C THR A 184 -3.20 14.08 8.08
N TYR A 185 -2.57 14.13 9.25
CA TYR A 185 -2.17 15.40 9.84
C TYR A 185 -1.12 16.09 8.96
N PRO A 186 -1.12 17.44 8.89
CA PRO A 186 -0.04 18.16 8.23
C PRO A 186 1.32 17.80 8.84
N ARG A 187 2.38 17.85 8.03
CA ARG A 187 3.78 17.67 8.47
C ARG A 187 4.08 16.29 9.10
N THR A 188 3.50 15.23 8.54
CA THR A 188 3.60 13.84 9.04
C THR A 188 4.83 13.09 8.52
N TYR A 189 5.20 13.29 7.26
CA TYR A 189 6.22 12.50 6.58
C TYR A 189 7.53 13.27 6.40
N ASP A 190 8.66 12.59 6.58
CA ASP A 190 10.00 13.11 6.36
C ASP A 190 10.44 12.94 4.89
N LEU A 191 9.90 11.93 4.19
CA LEU A 191 10.14 11.72 2.76
C LEU A 191 8.88 11.31 2.02
N LEU A 192 8.60 11.99 0.90
CA LEU A 192 7.57 11.58 -0.06
C LEU A 192 8.24 11.01 -1.30
N HIS A 193 7.82 9.82 -1.71
CA HIS A 193 8.25 9.19 -2.96
C HIS A 193 7.06 9.18 -3.94
N ALA A 194 7.20 9.95 -5.02
CA ALA A 194 6.21 10.12 -6.08
C ALA A 194 6.75 9.54 -7.39
N TRP A 195 6.38 8.30 -7.69
CA TRP A 195 6.68 7.65 -8.97
C TRP A 195 5.47 7.73 -9.90
N THR A 196 5.59 8.45 -11.02
CA THR A 196 4.54 8.63 -12.06
C THR A 196 3.20 9.22 -11.58
N VAL A 197 3.10 9.63 -10.31
CA VAL A 197 1.85 10.10 -9.68
C VAL A 197 1.28 11.31 -10.41
N PHE A 198 2.14 12.25 -10.81
CA PHE A 198 1.71 13.46 -11.52
C PHE A 198 1.20 13.13 -12.93
N SER A 199 1.89 12.24 -13.66
CA SER A 199 1.41 11.75 -14.96
C SER A 199 0.03 11.08 -14.84
N ASP A 200 -0.21 10.31 -13.77
CA ASP A 200 -1.51 9.66 -13.56
C ASP A 200 -2.61 10.68 -13.25
N MET A 201 -2.31 11.69 -12.45
CA MET A 201 -3.24 12.78 -12.16
C MET A 201 -3.57 13.62 -13.39
N GLU A 202 -2.58 13.94 -14.21
CA GLU A 202 -2.78 14.65 -15.48
C GLU A 202 -3.72 13.86 -16.40
N ARG A 203 -3.53 12.52 -16.49
CA ARG A 203 -4.43 11.63 -17.25
C ARG A 203 -5.86 11.66 -16.73
N LYS A 204 -6.07 11.82 -15.41
CA LYS A 204 -7.39 11.98 -14.80
C LYS A 204 -7.99 13.38 -14.96
N GLY A 205 -7.22 14.36 -15.44
CA GLY A 205 -7.64 15.75 -15.52
C GLY A 205 -7.62 16.48 -14.16
N CYS A 206 -6.87 15.96 -13.19
CA CYS A 206 -6.70 16.56 -11.87
C CYS A 206 -5.54 17.57 -11.88
N SER A 207 -5.59 18.58 -11.01
CA SER A 207 -4.57 19.64 -10.96
C SER A 207 -3.27 19.12 -10.34
N GLY A 208 -2.16 19.27 -11.07
CA GLY A 208 -0.82 19.02 -10.53
C GLY A 208 -0.42 20.03 -9.47
N GLU A 209 -0.96 21.26 -9.53
CA GLU A 209 -0.77 22.29 -8.49
C GLU A 209 -1.39 21.87 -7.16
N ASP A 210 -2.62 21.34 -7.19
CA ASP A 210 -3.30 20.86 -5.99
C ASP A 210 -2.51 19.70 -5.34
N LEU A 211 -1.94 18.80 -6.14
CA LEU A 211 -1.05 17.76 -5.63
C LEU A 211 0.20 18.35 -4.97
N LEU A 212 0.83 19.36 -5.59
CA LEU A 212 2.00 20.01 -5.00
C LEU A 212 1.69 20.66 -3.64
N PHE A 213 0.52 21.31 -3.52
CA PHE A 213 0.08 21.87 -2.24
C PHE A 213 -0.22 20.79 -1.20
N GLU A 214 -0.80 19.67 -1.63
CA GLU A 214 -1.05 18.53 -0.76
C GLU A 214 0.26 17.89 -0.28
N MET A 215 1.22 17.71 -1.18
CA MET A 215 2.57 17.25 -0.84
C MET A 215 3.26 18.19 0.14
N ASP A 216 3.17 19.52 -0.06
CA ASP A 216 3.70 20.49 0.91
C ASP A 216 3.00 20.35 2.27
N ARG A 217 1.67 20.23 2.28
CA ARG A 217 0.89 20.12 3.53
C ARG A 217 1.35 18.93 4.37
N ILE A 218 1.56 17.76 3.76
CA ILE A 218 1.88 16.51 4.50
C ILE A 218 3.36 16.32 4.79
N LEU A 219 4.26 16.96 4.03
CA LEU A 219 5.71 16.89 4.24
C LEU A 219 6.14 17.74 5.42
N ARG A 220 6.92 17.19 6.34
CA ARG A 220 7.52 17.93 7.47
C ARG A 220 8.47 19.02 6.98
N PRO A 221 8.65 20.15 7.71
CA PRO A 221 9.73 21.08 7.40
C PRO A 221 11.07 20.34 7.27
N THR A 222 11.90 20.78 6.32
CA THR A 222 13.18 20.12 5.94
C THR A 222 13.05 18.67 5.47
N GLY A 223 11.83 18.19 5.19
CA GLY A 223 11.61 16.90 4.55
C GLY A 223 12.04 16.88 3.09
N PHE A 224 12.08 15.69 2.51
CA PHE A 224 12.56 15.45 1.15
C PHE A 224 11.44 14.91 0.27
N ILE A 225 11.51 15.24 -1.02
CA ILE A 225 10.61 14.69 -2.02
C ILE A 225 11.46 14.09 -3.14
N ILE A 226 11.17 12.83 -3.47
CA ILE A 226 11.70 12.17 -4.65
C ILE A 226 10.58 12.13 -5.67
N VAL A 227 10.75 12.84 -6.79
CA VAL A 227 9.82 12.74 -7.93
C VAL A 227 10.52 12.05 -9.09
N ARG A 228 9.96 10.92 -9.53
CA ARG A 228 10.38 10.21 -10.74
C ARG A 228 9.22 10.19 -11.72
N ASP A 229 9.29 11.04 -12.74
CA ASP A 229 8.23 11.21 -13.73
C ASP A 229 8.83 11.69 -15.08
N LYS A 230 7.98 11.87 -16.10
CA LYS A 230 8.35 12.39 -17.41
C LYS A 230 9.01 13.76 -17.31
N ARG A 231 9.90 14.06 -18.24
CA ARG A 231 10.60 15.35 -18.29
C ARG A 231 9.67 16.57 -18.25
N THR A 232 8.55 16.52 -18.96
CA THR A 232 7.54 17.60 -18.99
C THR A 232 6.95 17.87 -17.60
N VAL A 233 6.70 16.83 -16.81
CA VAL A 233 6.23 16.93 -15.43
C VAL A 233 7.32 17.55 -14.55
N ILE A 234 8.56 17.12 -14.68
CA ILE A 234 9.68 17.70 -13.91
C ILE A 234 9.86 19.19 -14.23
N GLU A 235 9.73 19.58 -15.51
CA GLU A 235 9.77 20.99 -15.93
C GLU A 235 8.58 21.80 -15.39
N PHE A 236 7.40 21.18 -15.26
CA PHE A 236 6.24 21.77 -14.60
C PHE A 236 6.52 22.02 -13.11
N ILE A 237 6.96 21.00 -12.35
CA ILE A 237 7.24 21.10 -10.90
C ILE A 237 8.30 22.17 -10.62
N LYS A 238 9.33 22.29 -11.47
CA LYS A 238 10.38 23.31 -11.35
C LYS A 238 9.85 24.74 -11.27
N LYS A 239 8.71 25.04 -11.89
CA LYS A 239 8.07 26.37 -11.83
C LYS A 239 7.54 26.70 -10.44
N TYR A 240 7.22 25.69 -9.63
CA TYR A 240 6.60 25.82 -8.32
C TYR A 240 7.58 25.69 -7.14
N LEU A 241 8.83 25.30 -7.38
CA LEU A 241 9.84 25.18 -6.32
C LEU A 241 9.97 26.47 -5.48
N LYS A 242 10.18 27.61 -6.15
CA LYS A 242 10.33 28.89 -5.45
C LYS A 242 9.06 29.33 -4.72
N PRO A 243 7.85 29.32 -5.34
CA PRO A 243 6.60 29.59 -4.64
C PRO A 243 6.35 28.70 -3.40
N LEU A 244 6.75 27.44 -3.44
CA LEU A 244 6.61 26.49 -2.32
C LEU A 244 7.76 26.55 -1.32
N HIS A 245 8.76 27.42 -1.55
CA HIS A 245 10.00 27.46 -0.78
C HIS A 245 10.76 26.12 -0.76
N TRP A 246 10.64 25.34 -1.83
CA TRP A 246 11.39 24.11 -2.03
C TRP A 246 12.68 24.38 -2.80
N GLU A 247 13.71 23.59 -2.51
CA GLU A 247 15.00 23.66 -3.18
C GLU A 247 15.31 22.35 -3.90
N SER A 248 15.87 22.43 -5.11
CA SER A 248 16.31 21.24 -5.83
C SER A 248 17.63 20.73 -5.26
N VAL A 249 17.62 19.52 -4.71
CA VAL A 249 18.80 18.90 -4.07
C VAL A 249 19.65 18.13 -5.08
N ALA A 250 19.01 17.34 -5.94
CA ALA A 250 19.65 16.53 -6.97
C ALA A 250 18.71 16.35 -8.17
N ILE A 251 19.30 16.20 -9.36
CA ILE A 251 18.59 15.84 -10.59
C ILE A 251 19.42 14.75 -11.26
N ALA A 252 18.77 13.64 -11.59
CA ALA A 252 19.35 12.58 -12.38
C ALA A 252 18.44 12.33 -13.59
N ASP A 253 19.05 12.08 -14.75
CA ASP A 253 18.30 11.61 -15.91
C ASP A 253 17.81 10.17 -15.63
N ALA A 254 16.65 9.82 -16.19
CA ALA A 254 16.17 8.45 -16.09
C ALA A 254 17.20 7.52 -16.76
N GLU A 255 17.53 6.40 -16.10
CA GLU A 255 18.17 5.28 -16.78
C GLU A 255 17.35 4.93 -18.02
N PRO A 256 17.98 4.65 -19.18
CA PRO A 256 17.25 4.19 -20.34
C PRO A 256 16.47 2.94 -19.92
N ASP A 257 15.15 2.96 -20.09
CA ASP A 257 14.31 1.79 -19.91
C ASP A 257 14.82 0.74 -20.91
N ASN A 258 15.60 -0.23 -20.42
CA ASN A 258 15.88 -1.45 -21.15
C ASN A 258 14.64 -2.34 -21.04
N ASP A 259 13.60 -1.96 -21.77
CA ASP A 259 12.53 -2.88 -22.20
C ASP A 259 12.81 -3.37 -23.63
#